data_AF-X1UXG9-F1
#
_entry.id   AF-X1UXG9-F1
#
_cell.length_a   1.000
_cell.length_b   1.000
_cell.length_c   1.000
_cell.angle_alpha   90.00
_cell.angle_beta   90.00
_cell.angle_gamma   90.00
#
_symmetry.space_group_name_H-M   'P 1'
#
loop_
_entity.id
_entity.type
_entity.pdbx_description
1 polymer ?
#
loop_
_entity_poly.entity_id
_entity_poly.type
_entity_poly.pdbx_seq_one_letter_code
_entity_poly.pdbx_strand_id
1 'polypeptide(L)'
;IDPETLAMVREYLEKRQDKSEFVIPITRQMSYLVVRQAAERVGITEVGDPLVSKRRHPHPHHLRHSLAVHSVRVTKGNYGDLIRLQQQLGHASIATTAGYVQFSDEERRKWYDDLWKEKEED
;
A
#
# COMPACT_ATOMS: atom_id res chain seq x y z
N ILE A 1 -0.75 -13.36 -3.59
CA ILE A 1 -2.04 -12.76 -3.99
C ILE A 1 -3.08 -13.40 -3.09
N ASP A 2 -3.93 -12.61 -2.45
CA ASP A 2 -4.98 -13.14 -1.59
C ASP A 2 -6.06 -13.86 -2.42
N PRO A 3 -6.85 -14.77 -1.81
CA PRO A 3 -7.82 -15.59 -2.54
C PRO A 3 -8.89 -14.77 -3.28
N GLU A 4 -9.30 -13.63 -2.71
CA GLU A 4 -10.34 -12.78 -3.29
C GLU A 4 -9.85 -12.08 -4.55
N THR A 5 -8.66 -11.45 -4.50
CA THR A 5 -8.03 -10.85 -5.68
C THR A 5 -7.77 -11.89 -6.77
N LEU A 6 -7.37 -13.11 -6.40
CA LEU A 6 -7.17 -14.19 -7.37
C LEU A 6 -8.48 -14.60 -8.06
N ALA A 7 -9.59 -14.65 -7.32
CA ALA A 7 -10.90 -14.93 -7.89
C ALA A 7 -11.34 -13.84 -8.88
N MET A 8 -11.14 -12.56 -8.54
CA MET A 8 -11.43 -11.44 -9.45
C MET A 8 -10.62 -11.51 -10.75
N VAL A 9 -9.32 -11.86 -10.66
CA VAL A 9 -8.48 -12.00 -11.86
C VAL A 9 -8.96 -13.17 -12.72
N ARG A 10 -9.35 -14.31 -12.13
CA ARG A 10 -9.90 -15.44 -12.87
C ARG A 10 -11.18 -15.08 -13.59
N GLU A 11 -12.13 -14.45 -12.90
CA GLU A 11 -13.39 -13.99 -13.48
C GLU A 11 -13.15 -13.03 -14.65
N TYR A 12 -12.19 -12.09 -14.51
CA TYR A 12 -11.81 -11.20 -15.59
C TYR A 12 -11.23 -11.95 -16.80
N LEU A 13 -10.34 -12.92 -16.58
CA LEU A 13 -9.74 -13.72 -17.66
C LEU A 13 -10.75 -14.63 -18.38
N GLU A 14 -11.79 -15.10 -17.68
CA GLU A 14 -12.88 -15.88 -18.28
C GLU A 14 -13.80 -15.01 -19.14
N LYS A 15 -14.04 -13.76 -18.73
CA LYS A 15 -14.95 -12.84 -19.41
C LYS A 15 -14.29 -12.04 -20.54
N ARG A 16 -12.96 -11.91 -20.54
CA ARG A 16 -12.26 -11.11 -21.55
C ARG A 16 -12.39 -11.75 -22.94
N GLN A 17 -12.65 -10.93 -23.94
CA GLN A 17 -12.77 -11.37 -25.32
C GLN A 17 -11.43 -11.32 -26.07
N ASP A 18 -10.46 -10.58 -25.54
CA ASP A 18 -9.14 -10.43 -26.16
C ASP A 18 -8.27 -11.68 -25.94
N LYS A 19 -7.44 -12.00 -26.93
CA LYS A 19 -6.47 -13.10 -26.88
C LYS A 19 -5.06 -12.63 -26.52
N SER A 20 -4.92 -11.55 -25.74
CA SER A 20 -3.61 -11.04 -25.37
C SER A 20 -2.85 -12.02 -24.48
N GLU A 21 -1.54 -12.09 -24.70
CA GLU A 21 -0.59 -12.76 -23.80
C GLU A 21 -0.47 -12.05 -22.45
N PHE A 22 -0.81 -10.75 -22.38
CA PHE A 22 -0.80 -10.00 -21.14
C PHE A 22 -2.03 -10.32 -20.29
N VAL A 23 -1.86 -10.38 -18.96
CA VAL A 23 -2.98 -10.58 -18.03
C VAL A 23 -3.98 -9.44 -18.19
N ILE A 24 -3.52 -8.19 -18.17
CA ILE A 24 -4.34 -6.99 -18.41
C ILE A 24 -3.66 -6.17 -19.52
N PRO A 25 -4.20 -6.15 -20.75
CA PRO A 25 -3.54 -5.54 -21.91
C PRO A 25 -3.80 -4.03 -21.98
N ILE A 26 -3.35 -3.27 -20.97
CA ILE A 26 -3.52 -1.81 -20.92
C ILE A 26 -2.18 -1.07 -20.82
N THR A 27 -2.14 0.15 -21.36
CA THR A 27 -0.99 1.04 -21.23
C THR A 27 -0.90 1.66 -19.84
N ARG A 28 0.25 2.28 -19.52
CA ARG A 28 0.42 3.05 -18.28
C ARG A 28 -0.53 4.25 -18.18
N GLN A 29 -0.82 4.92 -19.29
CA GLN A 29 -1.80 6.01 -19.30
C GLN A 29 -3.20 5.48 -18.98
N MET A 30 -3.57 4.32 -19.54
CA MET A 30 -4.86 3.69 -19.26
C MET A 30 -4.98 3.22 -17.82
N SER A 31 -3.93 2.64 -17.23
CA SER A 31 -3.95 2.25 -15.81
C SER A 31 -4.13 3.44 -14.88
N TYR A 32 -3.51 4.59 -15.19
CA TYR A 32 -3.78 5.84 -14.49
C TYR A 32 -5.24 6.26 -14.60
N LEU A 33 -5.80 6.28 -15.82
CA LEU A 33 -7.19 6.68 -16.04
C LEU A 33 -8.18 5.75 -15.33
N VAL A 34 -7.96 4.44 -15.35
CA VAL A 34 -8.80 3.47 -14.64
C VAL A 34 -8.82 3.76 -13.14
N VAL A 35 -7.65 3.95 -12.51
CA VAL A 35 -7.56 4.27 -11.08
C VAL A 35 -8.23 5.60 -10.76
N ARG A 36 -7.98 6.63 -11.58
CA ARG A 36 -8.58 7.95 -11.40
C ARG A 36 -10.11 7.90 -11.48
N GLN A 37 -10.65 7.27 -12.52
CA GLN A 37 -12.10 7.17 -12.70
C GLN A 37 -12.76 6.33 -11.61
N ALA A 38 -12.11 5.24 -11.17
CA ALA A 38 -12.60 4.43 -10.06
C ALA A 38 -12.69 5.25 -8.77
N ALA A 39 -11.67 6.08 -8.49
CA ALA A 39 -11.65 6.96 -7.33
C ALA A 39 -12.71 8.09 -7.44
N GLU A 40 -12.85 8.70 -8.61
CA GLU A 40 -13.87 9.74 -8.85
C GLU A 40 -15.30 9.21 -8.64
N ARG A 41 -15.59 7.96 -9.04
CA ARG A 41 -16.90 7.31 -8.82
C ARG A 41 -17.28 7.18 -7.35
N VAL A 42 -16.30 7.12 -6.45
CA VAL A 42 -16.51 7.06 -5.00
C VAL A 42 -16.25 8.40 -4.31
N GLY A 43 -16.14 9.50 -5.09
CA GLY A 43 -15.98 10.85 -4.57
C GLY A 43 -14.54 11.23 -4.17
N ILE A 44 -13.54 10.41 -4.48
CA ILE A 44 -12.13 10.69 -4.18
C ILE A 44 -11.49 11.36 -5.40
N THR A 45 -11.38 12.69 -5.37
CA THR A 45 -10.83 13.50 -6.47
C THR A 45 -9.38 13.91 -6.26
N GLU A 46 -8.95 13.99 -4.99
CA GLU A 46 -7.62 14.42 -4.57
C GLU A 46 -7.10 13.50 -3.45
N VAL A 47 -5.80 13.20 -3.49
CA VAL A 47 -5.05 12.44 -2.49
C VAL A 47 -3.70 13.11 -2.23
N GLY A 48 -3.08 12.76 -1.11
CA GLY A 48 -1.81 13.33 -0.65
C GLY A 48 -1.96 14.11 0.64
N ASP A 49 -0.84 14.39 1.28
CA ASP A 49 -0.78 15.22 2.48
C ASP A 49 -0.85 16.71 2.06
N PRO A 50 -1.87 17.48 2.48
CA PRO A 50 -2.00 18.89 2.12
C PRO A 50 -0.78 19.76 2.44
N LEU A 51 0.03 19.37 3.43
CA LEU A 51 1.21 20.09 3.91
C LEU A 51 2.50 19.65 3.19
N VAL A 52 2.56 18.42 2.69
CA VAL A 52 3.81 17.83 2.14
C VAL A 52 3.72 17.56 0.64
N SER A 53 2.57 17.10 0.15
CA SER A 53 2.33 16.83 -1.26
C SER A 53 1.02 17.49 -1.69
N LYS A 54 1.13 18.64 -2.38
CA LYS A 54 0.00 19.35 -3.00
C LYS A 54 -1.01 18.36 -3.58
N ARG A 55 -2.31 18.58 -3.31
CA ARG A 55 -3.47 17.84 -3.84
C ARG A 55 -3.18 17.21 -5.21
N ARG A 56 -3.04 15.88 -5.25
CA ARG A 56 -2.77 15.12 -6.48
C ARG A 56 -3.99 14.28 -6.84
N HIS A 57 -4.15 13.99 -8.12
CA HIS A 57 -5.13 13.00 -8.52
C HIS A 57 -4.71 11.59 -8.06
N PRO A 58 -5.69 10.73 -7.74
CA PRO A 58 -5.46 9.30 -7.53
C PRO A 58 -4.66 8.69 -8.69
N HIS A 59 -3.66 7.87 -8.35
CA HIS A 59 -2.69 7.30 -9.29
C HIS A 59 -2.33 5.90 -8.78
N PRO A 60 -2.00 4.92 -9.65
CA PRO A 60 -1.63 3.56 -9.22
C PRO A 60 -0.59 3.50 -8.09
N HIS A 61 0.38 4.41 -8.09
CA HIS A 61 1.39 4.53 -7.03
C HIS A 61 0.78 4.82 -5.64
N HIS A 62 -0.32 5.56 -5.56
CA HIS A 62 -1.00 5.83 -4.29
C HIS A 62 -1.60 4.55 -3.70
N LEU A 63 -2.13 3.63 -4.52
CA LEU A 63 -2.61 2.33 -4.05
C LEU A 63 -1.48 1.49 -3.44
N ARG A 64 -0.32 1.48 -4.09
CA ARG A 64 0.89 0.81 -3.57
C ARG A 64 1.35 1.44 -2.25
N HIS A 65 1.33 2.77 -2.16
CA HIS A 65 1.65 3.48 -0.93
C HIS A 65 0.68 3.12 0.21
N SER A 66 -0.62 3.13 -0.05
CA SER A 66 -1.64 2.73 0.93
C SER A 66 -1.46 1.29 1.42
N LEU A 67 -1.15 0.35 0.52
CA LEU A 67 -0.84 -1.02 0.89
C LEU A 67 0.38 -1.08 1.83
N ALA A 68 1.47 -0.39 1.49
CA ALA A 68 2.68 -0.38 2.30
C ALA A 68 2.47 0.25 3.69
N VAL A 69 1.75 1.38 3.77
CA VAL A 69 1.35 2.01 5.05
C VAL A 69 0.51 1.05 5.89
N HIS A 70 -0.49 0.41 5.29
CA HIS A 70 -1.36 -0.54 5.98
C HIS A 70 -0.58 -1.74 6.50
N SER A 71 0.30 -2.33 5.68
CA SER A 71 1.15 -3.45 6.10
C SER A 71 2.00 -3.09 7.32
N VAL A 72 2.67 -1.93 7.30
CA VAL A 72 3.50 -1.49 8.44
C VAL A 72 2.68 -1.23 9.70
N ARG A 73 1.47 -0.67 9.58
CA ARG A 73 0.57 -0.47 10.72
C ARG A 73 0.12 -1.79 11.34
N VAL A 74 -0.20 -2.80 10.52
CA VAL A 74 -0.63 -4.12 11.01
C VAL A 74 0.53 -4.90 11.64
N THR A 75 1.75 -4.77 11.09
CA THR A 75 2.94 -5.49 11.55
C THR A 75 3.75 -4.73 12.60
N LYS A 76 3.28 -3.56 13.01
CA LYS A 76 3.92 -2.68 13.99
C LYS A 76 5.34 -2.26 13.64
N GLY A 77 5.64 -2.18 12.34
CA GLY A 77 6.99 -1.89 11.87
C GLY A 77 8.02 -2.97 12.22
N ASN A 78 7.62 -4.21 12.48
CA ASN A 78 8.52 -5.33 12.73
C ASN A 78 9.53 -5.48 11.56
N TYR A 79 10.82 -5.59 11.88
CA TYR A 79 11.88 -5.67 10.90
C TYR A 79 11.75 -6.86 9.94
N GLY A 80 11.35 -8.03 10.44
CA GLY A 80 11.11 -9.21 9.59
C GLY A 80 9.98 -8.98 8.58
N ASP A 81 8.93 -8.28 8.99
CA ASP A 81 7.81 -7.95 8.10
C ASP A 81 8.15 -6.80 7.14
N LEU A 82 9.05 -5.89 7.51
CA LEU A 82 9.59 -4.88 6.60
C LEU A 82 10.41 -5.51 5.46
N ILE A 83 11.17 -6.58 5.73
CA ILE A 83 11.88 -7.34 4.69
C ILE A 83 10.88 -8.00 3.74
N ARG A 84 9.82 -8.64 4.27
CA ARG A 84 8.75 -9.24 3.46
C ARG A 84 8.06 -8.20 2.59
N LEU A 85 7.74 -7.04 3.17
CA LEU A 85 7.15 -5.92 2.45
C LEU A 85 8.09 -5.39 1.36
N GLN A 86 9.39 -5.26 1.64
CA GLN A 86 10.38 -4.85 0.65
C GLN A 86 10.40 -5.80 -0.55
N GLN A 87 10.42 -7.12 -0.30
CA GLN A 87 10.37 -8.13 -1.36
C GLN A 87 9.08 -8.03 -2.17
N GLN A 88 7.94 -7.87 -1.51
CA GLN A 88 6.63 -7.76 -2.16
C GLN A 88 6.47 -6.49 -3.00
N LEU A 89 7.10 -5.39 -2.57
CA LEU A 89 7.18 -4.16 -3.34
C LEU A 89 8.25 -4.24 -4.44
N GLY A 90 9.24 -5.13 -4.33
CA GLY A 90 10.38 -5.19 -5.24
C GLY A 90 11.31 -3.98 -5.11
N HIS A 91 11.44 -3.41 -3.91
CA HIS A 91 12.39 -2.32 -3.66
C HIS A 91 13.83 -2.86 -3.60
N ALA A 92 14.75 -2.20 -4.31
CA ALA A 92 16.17 -2.55 -4.30
C ALA A 92 16.84 -2.31 -2.93
N SER A 93 16.30 -1.39 -2.13
CA SER A 93 16.83 -1.05 -0.81
C SER A 93 15.74 -1.10 0.24
N ILE A 94 16.07 -1.67 1.39
CA ILE A 94 15.21 -1.63 2.58
C ILE A 94 14.97 -0.19 3.06
N ALA A 95 15.90 0.73 2.82
CA ALA A 95 15.75 2.14 3.21
C ALA A 95 14.51 2.79 2.58
N THR A 96 14.18 2.45 1.33
CA THR A 96 12.97 2.91 0.65
C THR A 96 11.70 2.40 1.32
N THR A 97 11.73 1.18 1.87
CA THR A 97 10.60 0.59 2.62
C THR A 97 10.56 1.08 4.08
N ALA A 98 11.70 1.33 4.70
CA ALA A 98 11.81 1.80 6.09
C ALA A 98 11.15 3.17 6.29
N GLY A 99 11.05 3.99 5.23
CA GLY A 99 10.27 5.23 5.25
C GLY A 99 8.80 5.03 5.65
N TYR A 100 8.23 3.83 5.51
CA TYR A 100 6.86 3.56 5.96
C TYR A 100 6.73 3.37 7.49
N VAL A 101 7.82 3.12 8.20
CA VAL A 101 7.83 2.92 9.68
C VAL A 101 7.31 4.14 10.42
N GLN A 102 7.47 5.35 9.86
CA GLN A 102 6.89 6.57 10.42
C GLN A 102 5.35 6.57 10.49
N PHE A 103 4.68 5.58 9.89
CA PHE A 103 3.22 5.48 9.93
C PHE A 103 2.70 4.49 10.98
N SER A 104 3.59 3.91 11.81
CA SER A 104 3.23 3.12 13.01
C SER A 104 3.16 3.97 14.29
N ASP A 105 3.05 5.30 14.17
CA ASP A 105 3.27 6.28 15.24
C ASP A 105 2.44 6.10 16.52
N GLU A 106 1.19 5.64 16.44
CA GLU A 106 0.40 5.28 17.63
C GLU A 106 1.08 4.19 18.47
N GLU A 107 1.78 3.27 17.82
CA GLU A 107 2.53 2.20 18.46
C GLU A 107 3.94 2.63 18.85
N ARG A 108 4.56 3.59 18.14
CA ARG A 108 5.84 4.17 18.60
C ARG A 108 5.67 4.88 19.94
N ARG A 109 4.57 5.63 20.11
CA ARG A 109 4.22 6.27 21.38
C ARG A 109 3.89 5.22 22.45
N LYS A 110 3.05 4.23 22.12
CA LYS A 110 2.71 3.14 23.05
C LYS A 110 3.92 2.32 23.47
N TRP A 111 4.81 1.95 22.54
CA TRP A 111 6.07 1.23 22.82
C TRP A 111 6.98 2.04 23.74
N TYR A 112 7.12 3.35 23.47
CA TYR A 112 7.89 4.24 24.35
C TYR A 112 7.30 4.33 25.75
N ASP A 113 5.98 4.42 25.86
CA ASP A 113 5.27 4.44 27.14
C ASP A 113 5.40 3.10 27.88
N ASP A 114 5.47 1.97 27.17
CA ASP A 114 5.61 0.63 27.75
C ASP A 114 7.04 0.31 28.23
N LEU A 115 8.09 0.89 27.61
CA LEU A 115 9.49 0.74 28.07
C LEU A 115 9.72 1.13 29.53
N TRP A 116 8.90 2.05 30.04
CA TRP A 116 9.04 2.58 31.39
C TRP A 116 8.08 1.93 32.39
N LYS A 117 7.20 1.01 31.95
CA LYS A 117 6.27 0.28 32.83
C LYS A 117 6.88 -0.97 33.46
N GLU A 118 7.94 -1.55 32.87
CA GLU A 118 8.61 -2.75 33.41
C GLU A 118 9.51 -2.46 34.64
N LYS A 119 9.57 -1.22 35.14
CA LYS A 119 10.44 -0.84 36.27
C LYS A 119 9.75 -0.66 37.62
N GLU A 120 8.44 -0.91 37.72
CA GLU A 120 7.69 -0.73 38.99
C GLU A 120 7.36 -2.04 39.73
N GLU A 121 7.84 -3.19 39.25
CA GLU A 121 7.76 -4.46 39.99
C GLU A 121 9.18 -4.98 40.27
N ASP A 122 9.83 -4.41 41.29
CA ASP A 122 10.86 -5.05 42.14
C ASP A 122 11.01 -4.28 43.46
#